data_AF-A0A1G5T8G5-F1
#
_entry.id   AF-A0A1G5T8G5-F1
#
_cell.length_a   1.000
_cell.length_b   1.000
_cell.length_c   1.000
_cell.angle_alpha   90.00
_cell.angle_beta   90.00
_cell.angle_gamma   90.00
#
_symmetry.space_group_name_H-M   'P 1'
#
loop_
_entity.id
_entity.type
_entity.pdbx_description
1 polymer ?
#
loop_
_entity_poly.entity_id
_entity_poly.type
_entity_poly.pdbx_seq_one_letter_code
_entity_poly.pdbx_strand_id
1 'polypeptide(L)'
;MRVVLRPVPTHPDAVGTVDGAPLTYEGRVPHVAGRPVEHAAIAEALSDAVEAAAGAVFGGDYVNPLSRATGLNRRTVTRDRVLRNGLPGWALAFLARAAAYEHPRAMGYMLQAAAEMSERGSLAQGDALPGVRPRDREDLAILARLGLEEALELVAVARDAKRSPVVDRE
;
A
#
# COMPACT_ATOMS: atom_id res chain seq x y z
N MET A 1 -5.07 -18.57 16.38
CA MET A 1 -5.41 -17.14 16.29
C MET A 1 -5.08 -16.66 14.88
N ARG A 2 -6.01 -15.95 14.25
CA ARG A 2 -5.92 -15.49 12.86
C ARG A 2 -6.12 -13.99 12.80
N VAL A 3 -5.12 -13.27 12.29
CA VAL A 3 -5.24 -11.84 11.98
C VAL A 3 -5.56 -11.70 10.48
N VAL A 4 -6.48 -10.81 10.14
CA VAL A 4 -6.78 -10.44 8.75
C VAL A 4 -6.81 -8.93 8.63
N LEU A 5 -5.93 -8.36 7.81
CA LEU A 5 -5.94 -6.93 7.50
C LEU A 5 -6.97 -6.65 6.41
N ARG A 6 -8.04 -5.94 6.78
CA ARG A 6 -9.09 -5.46 5.88
C ARG A 6 -9.91 -4.36 6.58
N PRO A 7 -10.54 -3.44 5.84
CA PRO A 7 -11.51 -2.53 6.43
C PRO A 7 -12.66 -3.30 7.09
N VAL A 8 -13.11 -2.84 8.25
CA VAL A 8 -14.27 -3.38 8.96
C VAL A 8 -15.39 -2.35 8.89
N PRO A 9 -16.47 -2.56 8.09
CA PRO A 9 -17.48 -1.52 7.87
C PRO A 9 -18.16 -1.01 9.15
N THR A 10 -18.33 -1.86 10.15
CA THR A 10 -18.93 -1.49 11.45
C THR A 10 -17.95 -0.86 12.43
N HIS A 11 -16.63 -0.88 12.13
CA HIS A 11 -15.56 -0.34 12.95
C HIS A 11 -14.51 0.35 12.05
N PRO A 12 -14.77 1.58 11.58
CA PRO A 12 -13.97 2.25 10.56
C PRO A 12 -12.53 2.60 11.01
N ASP A 13 -12.29 2.59 12.32
CA ASP A 13 -11.00 2.74 12.98
C ASP A 13 -10.21 1.43 13.08
N ALA A 14 -10.84 0.29 12.80
CA ALA A 14 -10.19 -1.01 12.82
C ALA A 14 -9.26 -1.18 11.61
N VAL A 15 -8.09 -1.75 11.88
CA VAL A 15 -7.09 -2.12 10.85
C VAL A 15 -7.35 -3.51 10.27
N GLY A 16 -8.28 -4.26 10.87
CA GLY A 16 -8.54 -5.65 10.54
C GLY A 16 -9.31 -6.36 11.63
N THR A 17 -9.14 -7.67 11.70
CA THR A 17 -9.76 -8.52 12.72
C THR A 17 -8.79 -9.54 13.30
N VAL A 18 -8.94 -9.87 14.58
CA VAL A 18 -8.36 -11.05 15.24
C VAL A 18 -9.47 -12.05 15.50
N ASP A 19 -9.42 -13.24 14.90
CA ASP A 19 -10.43 -14.29 15.03
C ASP A 19 -11.88 -13.75 14.77
N GLY A 20 -12.00 -12.78 13.86
CA GLY A 20 -13.26 -12.13 13.49
C GLY A 20 -13.63 -10.91 14.33
N ALA A 21 -13.02 -10.71 15.50
CA ALA A 21 -13.22 -9.52 16.32
C ALA A 21 -12.41 -8.32 15.79
N PRO A 22 -12.94 -7.08 15.84
CA PRO A 22 -12.23 -5.89 15.36
C PRO A 22 -10.89 -5.69 16.07
N LEU A 23 -9.84 -5.40 15.28
CA LEU A 23 -8.52 -5.02 15.76
C LEU A 23 -8.32 -3.52 15.53
N THR A 24 -8.20 -2.76 16.62
CA THR A 24 -7.91 -1.31 16.60
C THR A 24 -6.57 -1.04 17.29
N TYR A 25 -6.06 0.18 17.18
CA TYR A 25 -4.80 0.60 17.83
C TYR A 25 -4.97 1.96 18.48
N GLU A 26 -4.61 2.06 19.77
CA GLU A 26 -4.41 3.33 20.46
C GLU A 26 -2.91 3.57 20.61
N GLY A 27 -2.37 4.49 19.81
CA GLY A 27 -0.92 4.69 19.68
C GLY A 27 -0.22 3.42 19.16
N ARG A 28 0.43 2.68 20.06
CA ARG A 28 1.13 1.41 19.77
C ARG A 28 0.47 0.20 20.43
N VAL A 29 -0.62 0.39 21.18
CA VAL A 29 -1.28 -0.67 21.95
C VAL A 29 -2.42 -1.27 21.11
N PRO A 30 -2.35 -2.55 20.71
CA PRO A 30 -3.43 -3.20 20.00
C PRO A 30 -4.61 -3.45 20.93
N HIS A 31 -5.82 -3.28 20.39
CA HIS A 31 -7.07 -3.57 21.08
C HIS A 31 -7.91 -4.55 20.25
N VAL A 32 -8.40 -5.63 20.87
CA VAL A 32 -9.28 -6.62 20.25
C VAL A 32 -10.66 -6.51 20.89
N ALA A 33 -11.68 -6.20 20.08
CA ALA A 33 -13.02 -5.89 20.57
C ALA A 33 -13.01 -4.83 21.71
N GLY A 34 -12.17 -3.81 21.57
CA GLY A 34 -12.03 -2.71 22.52
C GLY A 34 -11.23 -3.04 23.79
N ARG A 35 -10.64 -4.25 23.91
CA ARG A 35 -9.81 -4.62 25.05
C ARG A 35 -8.32 -4.58 24.68
N PRO A 36 -7.45 -3.93 25.46
CA PRO A 36 -6.02 -3.93 25.17
C PRO A 36 -5.49 -5.36 25.23
N VAL A 37 -4.58 -5.69 24.31
CA VAL A 37 -3.87 -6.97 24.28
C VAL A 37 -2.37 -6.72 24.18
N GLU A 38 -1.58 -7.67 24.68
CA GLU A 38 -0.13 -7.63 24.51
C GLU A 38 0.24 -7.86 23.04
N HIS A 39 1.16 -7.07 22.49
CA HIS A 39 1.64 -7.27 21.12
C HIS A 39 2.18 -8.69 20.92
N ALA A 40 2.91 -9.22 21.90
CA ALA A 40 3.45 -10.58 21.86
C ALA A 40 2.36 -11.65 21.66
N ALA A 41 1.14 -11.41 22.15
CA ALA A 41 0.03 -12.33 21.97
C ALA A 41 -0.46 -12.39 20.51
N ILE A 42 -0.28 -11.32 19.72
CA ILE A 42 -0.74 -11.23 18.33
C ILE A 42 0.40 -11.23 17.29
N ALA A 43 1.65 -11.16 17.73
CA ALA A 43 2.80 -10.81 16.92
C ALA A 43 2.99 -11.68 15.67
N GLU A 44 2.96 -13.00 15.83
CA GLU A 44 3.16 -13.94 14.71
C GLU A 44 2.05 -13.80 13.66
N ALA A 45 0.79 -13.90 14.09
CA ALA A 45 -0.34 -13.80 13.17
C ALA A 45 -0.45 -12.41 12.54
N LEU A 46 -0.09 -11.34 13.25
CA LEU A 46 0.00 -9.99 12.68
C LEU A 46 1.09 -9.91 11.61
N SER A 47 2.27 -10.49 11.87
CA SER A 47 3.37 -10.53 10.91
C SER A 47 2.97 -11.26 9.63
N ASP A 48 2.32 -12.42 9.77
CA ASP A 48 1.82 -13.20 8.64
C ASP A 48 0.71 -12.45 7.87
N ALA A 49 -0.18 -11.74 8.57
CA ALA A 49 -1.22 -10.93 7.94
C ALA A 49 -0.64 -9.73 7.19
N VAL A 50 0.42 -9.09 7.71
CA VAL A 50 1.17 -8.04 7.02
C VAL A 50 1.85 -8.60 5.77
N GLU A 51 2.52 -9.75 5.87
CA GLU A 51 3.18 -10.40 4.74
C GLU A 51 2.17 -10.81 3.66
N ALA A 52 1.01 -11.35 4.03
CA ALA A 52 -0.05 -11.68 3.08
C ALA A 52 -0.62 -10.44 2.38
N ALA A 53 -0.92 -9.38 3.13
CA ALA A 53 -1.48 -8.15 2.57
C ALA A 53 -0.47 -7.39 1.70
N ALA A 54 0.77 -7.23 2.17
CA ALA A 54 1.85 -6.61 1.41
C ALA A 54 2.25 -7.47 0.21
N GLY A 55 2.24 -8.79 0.37
CA GLY A 55 2.42 -9.76 -0.69
C GLY A 55 1.37 -9.62 -1.79
N ALA A 56 0.08 -9.43 -1.44
CA ALA A 56 -0.98 -9.21 -2.40
C ALA A 56 -0.83 -7.88 -3.16
N VAL A 57 -0.52 -6.79 -2.44
CA VAL A 57 -0.40 -5.44 -3.00
C VAL A 57 0.89 -5.27 -3.81
N PHE A 58 2.04 -5.58 -3.23
CA PHE A 58 3.37 -5.26 -3.77
C PHE A 58 4.17 -6.46 -4.26
N GLY A 59 3.86 -7.69 -3.85
CA GLY A 59 4.54 -8.92 -4.32
C GLY A 59 5.49 -9.50 -3.30
N GLY A 60 6.23 -10.53 -3.71
CA GLY A 60 7.19 -11.22 -2.83
C GLY A 60 8.22 -10.26 -2.21
N ASP A 61 8.70 -9.29 -2.99
CA ASP A 61 9.68 -8.30 -2.54
C ASP A 61 9.04 -6.99 -2.06
N TYR A 62 8.06 -7.07 -1.16
CA TYR A 62 7.26 -5.91 -0.73
C TYR A 62 8.01 -4.87 0.10
N VAL A 63 9.19 -5.17 0.66
CA VAL A 63 9.89 -4.30 1.63
C VAL A 63 10.18 -2.91 1.06
N ASN A 64 10.76 -2.84 -0.14
CA ASN A 64 11.07 -1.57 -0.80
C ASN A 64 9.81 -0.76 -1.15
N PRO A 65 8.84 -1.33 -1.89
CA PRO A 65 7.65 -0.59 -2.26
C PRO A 65 6.80 -0.17 -1.06
N LEU A 66 6.69 -1.01 -0.02
CA LEU A 66 5.97 -0.65 1.20
C LEU A 66 6.67 0.48 1.97
N SER A 67 7.99 0.40 2.11
CA SER A 67 8.81 1.47 2.72
C SER A 67 8.62 2.79 1.99
N ARG A 68 8.68 2.76 0.65
CA ARG A 68 8.50 3.94 -0.19
C ARG A 68 7.10 4.54 -0.06
N ALA A 69 6.06 3.72 -0.22
CA ALA A 69 4.67 4.18 -0.19
C ALA A 69 4.25 4.74 1.19
N THR A 70 4.94 4.35 2.26
CA THR A 70 4.62 4.78 3.63
C THR A 70 5.62 5.80 4.21
N GLY A 71 6.78 5.99 3.58
CA GLY A 71 7.89 6.75 4.16
C GLY A 71 8.54 6.08 5.40
N LEU A 72 8.15 4.84 5.74
CA LEU A 72 8.79 4.10 6.83
C LEU A 72 10.18 3.62 6.41
N ASN A 73 11.09 3.53 7.38
CA ASN A 73 12.40 2.91 7.14
C ASN A 73 12.23 1.46 6.66
N ARG A 74 12.98 1.05 5.63
CA ARG A 74 12.98 -0.33 5.10
C ARG A 74 13.11 -1.39 6.19
N ARG A 75 13.95 -1.16 7.19
CA ARG A 75 14.14 -2.07 8.31
C ARG A 75 12.83 -2.24 9.10
N THR A 76 12.05 -1.17 9.29
CA THR A 76 10.79 -1.21 10.05
C THR A 76 9.76 -2.15 9.45
N VAL A 77 9.77 -2.33 8.13
CA VAL A 77 8.76 -3.11 7.40
C VAL A 77 9.22 -4.54 7.08
N THR A 78 10.39 -4.97 7.56
CA THR A 78 10.80 -6.37 7.40
C THR A 78 10.06 -7.28 8.37
N ARG A 79 9.87 -8.55 7.99
CA ARG A 79 9.15 -9.54 8.81
C ARG A 79 9.64 -9.63 10.25
N ASP A 80 10.96 -9.71 10.48
CA ASP A 80 11.54 -9.73 11.83
C ASP A 80 11.16 -8.48 12.66
N ARG A 81 11.14 -7.30 12.03
CA ARG A 81 10.79 -6.06 12.73
C ARG A 81 9.29 -5.93 12.97
N VAL A 82 8.47 -6.39 12.05
CA VAL A 82 7.01 -6.46 12.24
C VAL A 82 6.68 -7.46 13.35
N LEU A 83 7.32 -8.63 13.37
CA LEU A 83 7.15 -9.62 14.42
C LEU A 83 7.50 -9.03 15.80
N ARG A 84 8.66 -8.38 15.91
CA ARG A 84 9.13 -7.84 17.19
C ARG A 84 8.33 -6.63 17.68
N ASN A 85 7.99 -5.72 16.78
CA ASN A 85 7.52 -4.39 17.16
C ASN A 85 6.12 -4.03 16.64
N GLY A 86 5.61 -4.75 15.64
CA GLY A 86 4.43 -4.36 14.86
C GLY A 86 4.66 -3.12 13.99
N LEU A 87 3.71 -2.87 13.08
CA LEU A 87 3.64 -1.62 12.32
C LEU A 87 2.77 -0.57 13.03
N PRO A 88 2.94 0.73 12.74
CA PRO A 88 2.02 1.76 13.23
C PRO A 88 0.59 1.49 12.77
N GLY A 89 -0.41 1.79 13.60
CA GLY A 89 -1.82 1.56 13.27
C GLY A 89 -2.24 2.18 11.94
N TRP A 90 -1.76 3.38 11.62
CA TRP A 90 -2.03 4.03 10.33
C TRP A 90 -1.45 3.25 9.14
N ALA A 91 -0.30 2.60 9.30
CA ALA A 91 0.34 1.82 8.24
C ALA A 91 -0.39 0.48 8.03
N LEU A 92 -0.89 -0.12 9.11
CA LEU A 92 -1.78 -1.28 9.04
C LEU A 92 -3.10 -0.92 8.37
N ALA A 93 -3.71 0.23 8.70
CA ALA A 93 -4.93 0.71 8.07
C ALA A 93 -4.73 1.00 6.57
N PHE A 94 -3.61 1.64 6.21
CA PHE A 94 -3.20 1.85 4.82
C PHE A 94 -3.13 0.53 4.06
N LEU A 95 -2.42 -0.46 4.61
CA LEU A 95 -2.23 -1.75 3.97
C LEU A 95 -3.54 -2.53 3.87
N ALA A 96 -4.38 -2.49 4.90
CA ALA A 96 -5.71 -3.10 4.91
C ALA A 96 -6.59 -2.54 3.78
N ARG A 97 -6.61 -1.22 3.60
CA ARG A 97 -7.38 -0.57 2.52
C ARG A 97 -6.84 -0.94 1.13
N ALA A 98 -5.51 -0.91 0.96
CA ALA A 98 -4.88 -1.27 -0.31
C ALA A 98 -5.13 -2.74 -0.69
N ALA A 99 -5.04 -3.65 0.28
CA ALA A 99 -5.28 -5.07 0.09
C ALA A 99 -6.75 -5.42 -0.16
N ALA A 100 -7.69 -4.58 0.29
CA ALA A 100 -9.11 -4.75 0.07
C ALA A 100 -9.61 -4.17 -1.26
N TYR A 101 -8.74 -3.50 -2.04
CA TYR A 101 -9.10 -3.03 -3.38
C TYR A 101 -9.39 -4.22 -4.31
N GLU A 102 -10.27 -4.04 -5.30
CA GLU A 102 -10.67 -5.11 -6.22
C GLU A 102 -9.48 -5.75 -6.97
N HIS A 103 -8.45 -4.95 -7.25
CA HIS A 103 -7.21 -5.39 -7.88
C HIS A 103 -5.99 -4.95 -7.04
N PRO A 104 -5.67 -5.62 -5.91
CA PRO A 104 -4.64 -5.17 -4.96
C PRO A 104 -3.27 -4.98 -5.62
N ARG A 105 -2.94 -5.85 -6.57
CA ARG A 105 -1.71 -5.76 -7.36
C ARG A 105 -1.63 -4.46 -8.17
N ALA A 106 -2.71 -4.11 -8.86
CA ALA A 106 -2.80 -2.87 -9.62
C ALA A 106 -2.71 -1.66 -8.68
N MET A 107 -3.37 -1.73 -7.51
CA MET A 107 -3.25 -0.72 -6.46
C MET A 107 -1.80 -0.55 -6.00
N GLY A 108 -1.04 -1.63 -5.83
CA GLY A 108 0.39 -1.56 -5.52
C GLY A 108 1.20 -0.78 -6.56
N TYR A 109 0.97 -1.02 -7.85
CA TYR A 109 1.62 -0.24 -8.91
C TYR A 109 1.21 1.23 -8.89
N MET A 110 -0.07 1.53 -8.68
CA MET A 110 -0.57 2.90 -8.56
C MET A 110 0.03 3.63 -7.36
N LEU A 111 0.19 2.96 -6.22
CA LEU A 111 0.85 3.51 -5.04
C LEU A 111 2.33 3.83 -5.30
N GLN A 112 3.04 2.97 -6.05
CA GLN A 112 4.42 3.25 -6.45
C GLN A 112 4.51 4.42 -7.41
N ALA A 113 3.61 4.50 -8.40
CA ALA A 113 3.55 5.62 -9.33
C ALA A 113 3.25 6.94 -8.58
N ALA A 114 2.28 6.93 -7.68
CA ALA A 114 1.95 8.10 -6.86
C ALA A 114 3.13 8.54 -5.98
N ALA A 115 3.87 7.60 -5.37
CA ALA A 115 5.08 7.92 -4.62
C ALA A 115 6.17 8.52 -5.51
N GLU A 116 6.42 7.94 -6.69
CA GLU A 116 7.37 8.46 -7.68
C GLU A 116 7.04 9.89 -8.11
N MET A 117 5.78 10.14 -8.48
CA MET A 117 5.34 11.47 -8.90
C MET A 117 5.38 12.48 -7.76
N SER A 118 5.16 12.05 -6.51
CA SER A 118 5.25 12.91 -5.33
C SER A 118 6.69 13.29 -4.98
N GLU A 119 7.65 12.39 -5.24
CA GLU A 119 9.06 12.56 -4.88
C GLU A 119 9.88 13.23 -5.98
N ARG A 120 9.51 13.02 -7.26
CA ARG A 120 10.31 13.42 -8.42
C ARG A 120 9.52 14.15 -9.51
N GLY A 121 8.22 14.32 -9.34
CA GLY A 121 7.38 15.04 -10.30
C GLY A 121 7.64 16.54 -10.30
N SER A 122 7.00 17.25 -11.23
CA SER A 122 7.05 18.71 -11.35
C SER A 122 6.62 19.47 -10.09
N LEU A 123 5.85 18.81 -9.21
CA LEU A 123 5.39 19.32 -7.92
C LEU A 123 6.34 19.01 -6.75
N ALA A 124 7.45 18.29 -6.97
CA ALA A 124 8.42 17.89 -5.94
C ALA A 124 9.40 19.02 -5.54
N GLN A 125 8.98 20.29 -5.60
CA GLN A 125 9.88 21.45 -5.45
C GLN A 125 10.54 21.54 -4.06
N GLY A 126 11.86 21.28 -3.99
CA GLY A 126 12.77 21.66 -2.91
C GLY A 126 13.94 20.68 -2.66
N ASP A 127 15.12 21.18 -2.28
CA ASP A 127 16.34 20.38 -1.94
C ASP A 127 16.19 19.50 -0.68
N ALA A 128 15.02 19.51 -0.04
CA ALA A 128 14.69 18.69 1.12
C ALA A 128 13.31 18.07 0.91
N LEU A 129 13.23 16.81 0.48
CA LEU A 129 11.96 16.06 0.50
C LEU A 129 11.46 15.95 1.95
N PRO A 130 10.16 16.22 2.22
CA PRO A 130 9.17 15.19 1.93
C PRO A 130 7.79 15.70 1.46
N GLY A 131 7.31 15.09 0.38
CA GLY A 131 5.88 14.94 0.06
C GLY A 131 5.18 16.14 -0.57
N VAL A 132 4.08 15.84 -1.25
CA VAL A 132 3.21 16.85 -1.89
C VAL A 132 2.50 17.66 -0.82
N ARG A 133 2.65 18.99 -0.88
CA ARG A 133 1.95 19.91 0.04
C ARG A 133 0.45 19.66 -0.07
N PRO A 134 -0.33 19.75 1.03
CA PRO A 134 -1.76 19.45 0.99
C PRO A 134 -2.54 20.16 -0.14
N ARG A 135 -2.17 21.41 -0.43
CA ARG A 135 -2.75 22.23 -1.50
C ARG A 135 -2.41 21.74 -2.92
N ASP A 136 -1.29 21.05 -3.10
CA ASP A 136 -0.81 20.57 -4.41
C ASP A 136 -1.31 19.13 -4.70
N ARG A 137 -2.05 18.50 -3.77
CA ARG A 137 -2.54 17.11 -3.90
C ARG A 137 -3.58 16.95 -5.01
N GLU A 138 -4.41 17.97 -5.21
CA GLU A 138 -5.42 17.97 -6.28
C GLU A 138 -4.75 18.02 -7.66
N ASP A 139 -3.77 18.90 -7.83
CA ASP A 139 -2.97 18.97 -9.05
C ASP A 139 -2.23 17.67 -9.34
N LEU A 140 -1.65 17.04 -8.30
CA LEU A 140 -1.01 15.73 -8.46
C LEU A 140 -2.03 14.66 -8.88
N ALA A 141 -3.23 14.65 -8.32
CA ALA A 141 -4.28 13.71 -8.71
C ALA A 141 -4.72 13.91 -10.16
N ILE A 142 -4.79 15.15 -10.63
CA ILE A 142 -5.08 15.47 -12.04
C ILE A 142 -3.97 14.91 -12.94
N LEU A 143 -2.70 15.17 -12.61
CA LEU A 143 -1.56 14.66 -13.37
C LEU A 143 -1.51 13.13 -13.37
N ALA A 144 -1.78 12.48 -12.25
CA ALA A 144 -1.80 11.02 -12.13
C ALA A 144 -2.90 10.39 -12.99
N ARG A 145 -4.09 11.03 -13.07
CA ARG A 145 -5.17 10.57 -13.95
C ARG A 145 -4.77 10.65 -15.42
N LEU A 146 -4.22 11.79 -15.85
CA LEU A 146 -3.74 11.96 -17.22
C LEU A 146 -2.64 10.95 -17.58
N GLY A 147 -1.67 10.76 -16.68
CA GLY A 147 -0.61 9.76 -16.89
C GLY A 147 -1.12 8.32 -16.95
N LEU A 148 -2.18 7.98 -16.20
CA LEU A 148 -2.82 6.66 -16.28
C LEU A 148 -3.55 6.46 -17.62
N GLU A 149 -4.26 7.48 -18.10
CA GLU A 149 -4.92 7.45 -19.42
C GLU A 149 -3.89 7.22 -20.54
N GLU A 150 -2.77 7.94 -20.53
CA GLU A 150 -1.68 7.77 -21.49
C GLU A 150 -1.02 6.38 -21.38
N ALA A 151 -0.79 5.88 -20.16
CA ALA A 151 -0.25 4.54 -19.96
C ALA A 151 -1.17 3.44 -20.50
N LEU A 152 -2.49 3.59 -20.37
CA LEU A 152 -3.47 2.66 -20.93
C LEU A 152 -3.42 2.66 -22.48
N GLU A 153 -3.30 3.84 -23.09
CA GLU A 153 -3.16 3.98 -24.54
C GLU A 153 -1.88 3.31 -25.05
N LEU A 154 -0.73 3.54 -24.39
CA LEU A 154 0.54 2.89 -24.74
C LEU A 154 0.46 1.37 -24.69
N VAL A 155 -0.21 0.81 -23.66
CA VAL A 155 -0.43 -0.64 -23.55
C VAL A 155 -1.33 -1.15 -24.69
N ALA A 156 -2.37 -0.42 -25.07
CA ALA A 156 -3.25 -0.77 -26.17
C ALA A 156 -2.49 -0.79 -27.50
N VAL A 157 -1.79 0.30 -27.83
CA VAL A 157 -0.96 0.42 -29.04
C VAL A 157 0.06 -0.71 -29.14
N ALA A 158 0.78 -1.00 -28.05
CA ALA A 158 1.77 -2.08 -28.04
C ALA A 158 1.14 -3.46 -28.29
N ARG A 159 -0.06 -3.71 -27.75
CA ARG A 159 -0.78 -4.99 -27.95
C ARG A 159 -1.32 -5.12 -29.36
N ASP A 160 -1.82 -4.04 -29.95
CA ASP A 160 -2.35 -4.03 -31.31
C ASP A 160 -1.22 -4.16 -32.35
N ALA A 161 -0.08 -3.50 -32.12
CA ALA A 161 1.12 -3.68 -32.94
C ALA A 161 1.62 -5.13 -32.93
N LYS A 162 1.56 -5.82 -31.78
CA LYS A 162 1.90 -7.25 -31.70
C LYS A 162 0.94 -8.15 -32.50
N ARG A 163 -0.34 -7.76 -32.61
CA ARG A 163 -1.39 -8.55 -33.28
C ARG A 163 -1.41 -8.34 -34.79
N SER A 164 -0.91 -7.21 -35.26
CA SER A 164 -0.81 -6.91 -36.68
C SER A 164 0.59 -7.32 -37.15
N PRO A 165 0.77 -8.44 -37.86
CA PRO A 165 2.07 -8.75 -38.44
C PRO A 165 2.44 -7.59 -39.36
N VAL A 166 3.62 -7.00 -39.14
CA VAL A 166 4.22 -6.07 -40.10
C VAL A 166 4.34 -6.87 -41.39
N VAL A 167 3.47 -6.55 -42.36
CA VAL A 167 3.68 -7.00 -43.74
C VAL A 167 4.87 -6.18 -44.20
N ASP A 168 6.06 -6.79 -44.19
CA ASP A 168 7.22 -6.24 -44.87
C ASP A 168 6.79 -5.96 -46.31
N ARG A 169 6.68 -4.69 -46.66
CA ARG A 169 6.51 -4.27 -48.05
C ARG A 169 7.88 -4.36 -48.68
N GLU A 170 8.11 -5.45 -49.42
CA GLU A 170 9.18 -5.57 -50.42
C GLU A 170 9.14 -4.43 -51.44
#